data_AF-A0A849IUQ6-F1
#
_entry.id   AF-A0A849IUQ6-F1
#
_cell.length_a   1.000
_cell.length_b   1.000
_cell.length_c   1.000
_cell.angle_alpha   90.00
_cell.angle_beta   90.00
_cell.angle_gamma   90.00
#
_symmetry.space_group_name_H-M   'P 1'
#
loop_
_entity.id
_entity.type
_entity.pdbx_description
1 polymer ?
#
loop_
_entity_poly.entity_id
_entity_poly.type
_entity_poly.pdbx_seq_one_letter_code
_entity_poly.pdbx_strand_id
1 'polypeptide(L)'
;DDSGYLYISGRLKDLIITGGFNVYPREVEDVLSRHSGVRDVAVVGFPSDHWGEEVVAFVVADGVSEKELSEVCAKDLVGYKRPKRILFLDSIPKNSMGKTLYRDLKAELS
;
A
#
# COMPACT_ATOMS: atom_id res chain seq x y z
N ASP A 1 18.58 19.14 1.20
CA ASP A 1 18.55 19.50 -0.22
C ASP A 1 17.12 19.35 -0.71
N ASP A 2 16.77 20.09 -1.75
CA ASP A 2 15.41 20.37 -2.20
C ASP A 2 14.91 19.34 -3.24
N SER A 3 15.28 18.08 -3.07
CA SER A 3 14.86 17.00 -3.98
C SER A 3 13.57 16.36 -3.45
N GLY A 4 12.50 17.17 -3.42
CA GLY A 4 11.13 16.71 -3.27
C GLY A 4 10.74 15.89 -4.51
N TYR A 5 11.09 14.61 -4.52
CA TYR A 5 10.72 13.71 -5.61
C TYR A 5 9.20 13.58 -5.68
N LEU A 6 8.62 14.34 -6.59
CA LEU A 6 7.21 14.35 -6.96
C LEU A 6 6.89 13.06 -7.73
N TYR A 7 6.51 11.99 -7.05
CA TYR A 7 6.01 10.78 -7.71
C TYR A 7 4.57 11.02 -8.17
N ILE A 8 4.40 11.21 -9.48
CA ILE A 8 3.08 11.31 -10.12
C ILE A 8 2.53 9.90 -10.29
N SER A 9 1.40 9.65 -9.63
CA SER A 9 0.57 8.46 -9.69
C SER A 9 0.32 7.99 -11.14
N GLY A 10 0.80 6.80 -11.46
CA GLY A 10 0.41 6.06 -12.65
C GLY A 10 1.52 5.95 -13.71
N ARG A 11 2.53 5.10 -13.46
CA ARG A 11 3.38 4.47 -14.48
C ARG A 11 4.17 3.31 -13.87
N LEU A 12 4.74 2.48 -14.74
CA LEU A 12 5.57 1.27 -14.53
C LEU A 12 6.54 1.26 -13.33
N LYS A 13 6.87 2.43 -12.75
CA LYS A 13 7.83 2.59 -11.65
C LYS A 13 7.29 2.20 -10.28
N ASP A 14 5.97 2.08 -10.12
CA ASP A 14 5.36 1.69 -8.84
C ASP A 14 5.11 0.17 -8.74
N LEU A 15 5.70 -0.62 -9.64
CA LEU A 15 5.58 -2.07 -9.63
C LEU A 15 6.32 -2.66 -8.43
N ILE A 16 5.62 -3.49 -7.64
CA ILE A 16 6.22 -4.29 -6.56
C ILE A 16 6.59 -5.67 -7.10
N ILE A 17 7.81 -6.12 -6.83
CA ILE A 17 8.29 -7.45 -7.21
C ILE A 17 8.41 -8.31 -5.95
N THR A 18 7.41 -9.16 -5.72
CA THR A 18 7.31 -10.03 -4.54
C THR A 18 7.38 -11.50 -4.94
N GLY A 19 8.39 -12.23 -4.44
CA GLY A 19 8.60 -13.64 -4.76
C GLY A 19 8.77 -13.92 -6.27
N GLY A 20 9.28 -12.95 -7.03
CA GLY A 20 9.40 -13.03 -8.49
C GLY A 20 8.12 -12.70 -9.27
N PHE A 21 7.06 -12.25 -8.60
CA PHE A 21 5.79 -11.87 -9.22
C PHE A 21 5.55 -10.36 -9.17
N ASN A 22 4.92 -9.87 -10.23
CA ASN A 22 4.54 -8.48 -10.41
C ASN A 22 3.23 -8.18 -9.66
N VAL A 23 3.26 -7.17 -8.79
CA VAL A 23 2.09 -6.65 -8.08
C VAL A 23 1.96 -5.16 -8.34
N TYR A 24 0.81 -4.76 -8.88
CA TYR A 24 0.47 -3.36 -9.06
C TYR A 24 -0.20 -2.84 -7.79
N PRO A 25 0.39 -1.86 -7.06
CA PRO A 25 -0.18 -1.35 -5.81
C PRO A 25 -1.63 -0.93 -5.94
N ARG A 26 -1.96 -0.26 -7.05
CA ARG A 26 -3.31 0.20 -7.34
C ARG A 26 -4.35 -0.92 -7.35
N GLU A 27 -4.01 -2.11 -7.81
CA GLU A 27 -4.92 -3.26 -7.78
C GLU A 27 -5.27 -3.65 -6.34
N VAL A 28 -4.29 -3.56 -5.44
CA VAL A 28 -4.47 -3.87 -4.02
C VAL A 28 -5.24 -2.75 -3.31
N GLU A 29 -4.93 -1.49 -3.61
CA GLU A 29 -5.65 -0.31 -3.14
C GLU A 29 -7.13 -0.34 -3.55
N ASP A 30 -7.41 -0.63 -4.82
CA ASP A 30 -8.77 -0.73 -5.39
C ASP A 30 -9.59 -1.85 -4.73
N VAL A 31 -8.95 -2.90 -4.20
CA VAL A 31 -9.64 -3.96 -3.45
C VAL A 31 -9.91 -3.53 -2.00
N LEU A 32 -8.91 -2.99 -1.31
CA LEU A 32 -9.05 -2.55 0.09
C LEU A 32 -10.06 -1.41 0.25
N SER A 33 -10.05 -0.45 -0.68
CA SER A 33 -10.97 0.70 -0.69
C SER A 33 -12.45 0.35 -0.90
N ARG A 34 -12.77 -0.90 -1.29
CA ARG A 34 -14.17 -1.37 -1.39
C ARG A 34 -14.80 -1.60 -0.02
N HIS A 35 -13.99 -1.79 1.03
CA HIS A 35 -14.52 -1.97 2.36
C HIS A 35 -15.02 -0.63 2.90
N SER A 36 -16.28 -0.54 3.31
CA SER A 36 -16.94 0.73 3.67
C SER A 36 -16.29 1.47 4.85
N GLY A 37 -15.59 0.74 5.73
CA GLY A 37 -14.85 1.33 6.84
C GLY A 37 -13.45 1.86 6.47
N VAL A 38 -12.98 1.68 5.24
CA VAL A 38 -11.70 2.22 4.74
C VAL A 38 -11.93 3.62 4.17
N ARG A 39 -11.28 4.62 4.73
CA ARG A 39 -11.33 6.03 4.30
C ARG A 39 -10.23 6.39 3.31
N ASP A 40 -9.04 5.83 3.47
CA ASP A 40 -7.89 6.09 2.60
C ASP A 40 -6.95 4.89 2.62
N VAL A 41 -6.23 4.66 1.52
CA VAL A 41 -5.30 3.53 1.39
C VAL A 41 -4.14 3.88 0.48
N ALA A 42 -2.95 3.41 0.85
CA ALA A 42 -1.76 3.46 0.00
C ALA A 42 -0.99 2.15 0.14
N VAL A 43 -0.53 1.60 -0.99
CA VAL A 43 0.22 0.34 -1.01
C VAL A 43 1.63 0.58 -1.56
N VAL A 44 2.61 -0.02 -0.91
CA VAL A 44 4.03 0.07 -1.31
C VAL A 44 4.71 -1.28 -1.27
N GLY A 45 5.78 -1.40 -2.06
CA GLY A 45 6.79 -2.44 -1.89
C GLY A 45 7.79 -2.00 -0.82
N PHE A 46 8.11 -2.92 0.09
CA PHE A 46 9.14 -2.74 1.10
C PHE A 46 10.18 -3.87 1.01
N PRO A 47 11.49 -3.59 1.13
CA PRO A 47 12.53 -4.62 1.05
C PRO A 47 12.27 -5.79 2.00
N SER A 48 12.44 -7.00 1.50
CA SER A 48 12.25 -8.23 2.26
C SER A 48 13.30 -9.27 1.89
N ASP A 49 13.97 -9.82 2.89
CA ASP A 49 14.98 -10.88 2.70
C ASP A 49 14.40 -12.16 2.07
N HIS A 50 13.10 -12.40 2.26
CA HIS A 50 12.44 -13.62 1.80
C HIS A 50 11.81 -13.46 0.41
N TRP A 51 11.34 -12.26 0.08
CA TRP A 51 10.49 -12.02 -1.09
C TRP A 51 11.07 -11.03 -2.10
N GLY A 52 12.23 -10.43 -1.82
CA GLY A 52 12.73 -9.27 -2.55
C GLY A 52 12.01 -8.02 -2.07
N GLU A 53 10.70 -7.94 -2.34
CA GLU A 53 9.81 -6.97 -1.72
C GLU A 53 8.59 -7.66 -1.09
N GLU A 54 8.13 -7.15 0.05
CA GLU A 54 6.82 -7.45 0.60
C GLU A 54 5.81 -6.36 0.21
N VAL A 55 4.56 -6.77 0.02
CA VAL A 55 3.44 -5.84 -0.23
C VAL A 55 2.97 -5.32 1.11
N VAL A 56 3.07 -4.01 1.34
CA VAL A 56 2.62 -3.36 2.58
C VAL A 56 1.48 -2.40 2.26
N ALA A 57 0.38 -2.52 3.01
CA ALA A 57 -0.76 -1.62 2.90
C ALA A 57 -0.82 -0.70 4.11
N PHE A 58 -0.90 0.61 3.86
CA PHE A 58 -1.24 1.62 4.84
C PHE A 58 -2.71 1.98 4.69
N VAL A 59 -3.46 1.93 5.78
CA VAL A 59 -4.92 2.04 5.75
C VAL A 59 -5.37 3.05 6.80
N VAL A 60 -6.20 3.99 6.38
CA VAL A 60 -6.96 4.85 7.28
C VAL A 60 -8.37 4.27 7.33
N ALA A 61 -8.81 3.81 8.50
CA ALA A 61 -10.10 3.15 8.64
C ALA A 61 -10.72 3.39 10.02
N ASP A 62 -12.05 3.27 10.09
CA ASP A 62 -12.81 3.37 11.34
C ASP A 62 -13.55 2.05 11.59
N GLY A 63 -13.29 1.40 12.72
CA GLY A 63 -14.00 0.18 13.13
C GLY A 63 -13.72 -1.04 12.24
N VAL A 64 -12.56 -1.11 11.58
CA VAL A 64 -12.14 -2.24 10.73
C VAL A 64 -10.88 -2.89 11.29
N SER A 65 -10.87 -4.21 11.36
CA SER A 65 -9.70 -4.99 11.77
C SER A 65 -8.83 -5.40 10.59
N GLU A 66 -7.55 -5.68 10.87
CA GLU A 66 -6.63 -6.27 9.90
C GLU A 66 -7.16 -7.59 9.31
N LYS A 67 -7.85 -8.39 10.13
CA LYS A 67 -8.43 -9.67 9.69
C LYS A 67 -9.51 -9.46 8.63
N GLU A 68 -10.42 -8.50 8.85
CA GLU A 68 -11.48 -8.17 7.88
C GLU A 68 -10.90 -7.71 6.55
N LEU A 69 -9.88 -6.84 6.59
CA LEU A 69 -9.19 -6.39 5.37
C LEU A 69 -8.45 -7.52 4.67
N SER A 70 -7.82 -8.42 5.43
CA SER A 70 -7.19 -9.62 4.89
C SER A 70 -8.20 -10.54 4.20
N GLU A 71 -9.41 -10.67 4.73
CA GLU A 71 -10.51 -11.43 4.12
C GLU A 71 -11.04 -10.76 2.84
N VAL A 72 -11.12 -9.42 2.80
CA VAL A 72 -11.43 -8.66 1.58
C VAL A 72 -10.39 -8.95 0.50
N CYS A 73 -9.11 -8.82 0.83
CA CYS A 73 -8.03 -9.18 -0.09
C CYS A 73 -8.08 -10.66 -0.51
N ALA A 74 -8.46 -11.57 0.38
CA ALA A 74 -8.49 -13.00 0.06
C ALA A 74 -9.56 -13.38 -0.96
N LYS A 75 -10.66 -12.62 -1.04
CA LYS A 75 -11.76 -12.83 -1.99
C LYS A 75 -11.38 -12.40 -3.41
N ASP A 76 -10.67 -11.28 -3.54
CA ASP A 76 -10.44 -10.63 -4.84
C ASP A 76 -8.98 -10.71 -5.34
N LEU A 77 -8.01 -11.05 -4.48
CA LEU A 77 -6.58 -11.13 -4.84
C LEU A 77 -6.02 -12.54 -4.70
N VAL A 78 -5.18 -12.90 -5.66
CA VAL A 78 -4.30 -14.08 -5.57
C VAL A 78 -3.25 -13.90 -4.47
N GLY A 79 -2.80 -15.00 -3.87
CA GLY A 79 -2.00 -15.00 -2.64
C GLY A 79 -0.79 -14.05 -2.65
N TYR A 80 0.00 -14.04 -3.72
CA TYR A 80 1.20 -13.20 -3.80
C TYR A 80 0.88 -11.70 -3.92
N LYS A 81 -0.32 -11.28 -4.31
CA LYS A 81 -0.72 -9.86 -4.37
C LYS A 81 -1.23 -9.32 -3.04
N ARG A 82 -1.64 -10.21 -2.12
CA ARG A 82 -2.20 -9.82 -0.82
C ARG A 82 -1.14 -9.07 0.00
N PRO A 83 -1.51 -8.01 0.74
CA PRO A 83 -0.61 -7.39 1.71
C PRO A 83 -0.09 -8.42 2.71
N LYS A 84 1.20 -8.34 3.03
CA LYS A 84 1.86 -9.14 4.06
C LYS A 84 1.78 -8.43 5.41
N ARG A 85 1.65 -7.10 5.36
CA ARG A 85 1.46 -6.20 6.50
C ARG A 85 0.36 -5.21 6.15
N ILE A 86 -0.55 -5.01 7.10
CA ILE A 86 -1.54 -3.93 7.05
C ILE A 86 -1.29 -3.03 8.26
N LEU A 87 -0.97 -1.78 8.02
CA LEU A 87 -0.68 -0.79 9.05
C LEU A 87 -1.77 0.27 9.05
N PHE A 88 -2.32 0.55 10.22
CA PHE A 88 -3.33 1.59 10.39
C PHE A 88 -2.67 2.93 10.69
N LEU A 89 -3.09 3.97 9.98
CA LEU A 89 -2.65 5.36 10.18
C LEU A 89 -3.86 6.26 10.43
N ASP A 90 -3.62 7.39 11.10
CA ASP A 90 -4.64 8.44 11.24
C ASP A 90 -4.90 9.15 9.91
N SER A 91 -3.86 9.29 9.08
CA SER A 91 -3.94 9.86 7.73
C SER A 91 -2.80 9.37 6.84
N ILE A 92 -3.04 9.28 5.53
CA ILE A 92 -1.97 9.06 4.55
C ILE A 92 -1.27 10.41 4.30
N PRO A 93 0.07 10.49 4.44
CA PRO A 93 0.82 11.73 4.21
C PRO A 93 0.69 12.15 2.75
N LYS A 94 0.28 13.39 2.52
CA LYS A 94 0.04 13.97 1.20
C LYS A 94 0.72 15.33 1.08
N ASN A 95 1.19 15.66 -0.11
CA ASN A 95 1.72 17.00 -0.39
C ASN A 95 0.58 18.04 -0.53
N SER A 96 0.95 19.31 -0.75
CA SER A 96 0.00 20.42 -0.93
C SER A 96 -0.96 20.25 -2.12
N MET A 97 -0.67 19.34 -3.06
CA MET A 97 -1.53 18.99 -4.19
C MET A 97 -2.36 17.71 -3.94
N GLY A 98 -2.34 17.17 -2.72
CA GLY A 98 -3.08 15.96 -2.35
C GLY A 98 -2.44 14.65 -2.83
N LYS A 99 -1.19 14.67 -3.34
CA LYS A 99 -0.49 13.45 -3.76
C LYS A 99 0.17 12.76 -2.59
N THR A 100 0.00 11.44 -2.50
CA THR A 100 0.63 10.61 -1.47
C THR A 100 2.15 10.74 -1.48
N LEU A 101 2.72 10.93 -0.30
CA LEU A 101 4.16 11.00 -0.06
C LEU A 101 4.67 9.60 0.30
N TYR A 102 4.90 8.77 -0.71
CA TYR A 102 5.35 7.38 -0.53
C TYR A 102 6.68 7.24 0.21
N ARG A 103 7.54 8.27 0.16
CA ARG A 103 8.79 8.31 0.94
C ARG A 103 8.50 8.27 2.45
N ASP A 104 7.51 9.02 2.89
CA ASP A 104 7.16 9.15 4.30
C ASP A 104 6.55 7.83 4.79
N LEU A 105 5.67 7.23 3.98
CA LEU A 105 5.16 5.88 4.25
C LEU A 105 6.27 4.83 4.38
N LYS A 106 7.29 4.86 3.52
CA LYS A 106 8.42 3.94 3.64
C LYS A 106 9.28 4.21 4.88
N ALA A 107 9.32 5.44 5.37
CA ALA A 107 10.02 5.79 6.60
C ALA A 107 9.34 5.17 7.84
N GLU A 108 8.01 5.00 7.84
CA GLU A 108 7.25 4.30 8.90
C GLU A 108 7.64 2.81 9.04
N LEU A 109 8.34 2.24 8.06
CA LEU A 109 8.76 0.84 8.04
C LEU A 109 10.22 0.64 8.41
N SER A 110 10.97 1.73 8.58
CA SER A 110 12.42 1.75 8.83
C SER A 110 12.77 1.74 10.32
#